data_AF-A0A5C7Q632-F1
#
_entry.id   AF-A0A5C7Q632-F1
#
_cell.length_a   1.000
_cell.length_b   1.000
_cell.length_c   1.000
_cell.angle_alpha   90.00
_cell.angle_beta   90.00
_cell.angle_gamma   90.00
#
_symmetry.space_group_name_H-M   'P 1'
#
loop_
_entity.id
_entity.type
_entity.pdbx_description
1 polymer ?
#
loop_
_entity_poly.entity_id
_entity_poly.type
_entity_poly.pdbx_seq_one_letter_code
_entity_poly.pdbx_strand_id
1 'polypeptide(L)'
;MTITISTKVTGALDADDKRGMISRIVEINRNRATPLPYDSGANIKSSYETILTESATAEHLTNIANASTATGLQFNGFTDNDLAQIRRALADKVQAGKSIATIVEAVKAI
;
A
#
# COMPACT_ATOMS: atom_id res chain seq x y z
N MET A 1 -10.31 2.58 8.32
CA MET A 1 -10.49 1.12 8.18
C MET A 1 -9.36 0.61 7.31
N THR A 2 -8.49 -0.24 7.83
CA THR A 2 -7.37 -0.78 7.03
C THR A 2 -7.90 -1.93 6.21
N ILE A 3 -7.99 -1.75 4.88
CA ILE A 3 -8.32 -2.84 3.97
C ILE A 3 -7.12 -3.80 3.97
N THR A 4 -7.38 -5.09 4.13
CA THR A 4 -6.36 -6.15 4.00
C THR A 4 -6.60 -6.89 2.70
N ILE A 5 -5.58 -6.97 1.84
CA ILE A 5 -5.63 -7.78 0.62
C ILE A 5 -5.06 -9.15 0.96
N SER A 6 -5.81 -10.21 0.66
CA SER A 6 -5.35 -11.59 0.77
C SER A 6 -5.20 -12.20 -0.61
N THR A 7 -4.14 -12.97 -0.79
CA THR A 7 -3.90 -13.74 -2.02
C THR A 7 -4.04 -15.23 -1.75
N LYS A 8 -4.56 -15.98 -2.73
CA LYS A 8 -4.73 -17.43 -2.65
C LYS A 8 -4.10 -18.13 -3.84
N VAL A 9 -3.36 -19.21 -3.59
CA VAL A 9 -2.71 -20.05 -4.58
C VAL A 9 -3.50 -21.35 -4.68
N THR A 10 -4.16 -21.53 -5.82
CA THR A 10 -5.03 -22.70 -6.09
C THR A 10 -4.45 -23.58 -7.18
N GLY A 11 -4.96 -24.82 -7.31
CA GLY A 11 -4.49 -25.79 -8.31
C GLY A 11 -3.41 -26.75 -7.79
N ALA A 12 -2.97 -27.68 -8.64
CA ALA A 12 -1.85 -28.56 -8.33
C ALA A 12 -0.54 -27.82 -8.55
N LEU A 13 0.45 -28.02 -7.67
CA LEU A 13 1.80 -27.48 -7.89
C LEU A 13 2.56 -28.42 -8.81
N ASP A 14 2.87 -27.96 -10.02
CA ASP A 14 3.81 -28.66 -10.87
C ASP A 14 5.26 -28.49 -10.38
N ALA A 15 6.21 -29.10 -11.09
CA ALA A 15 7.61 -29.06 -10.68
C ALA A 15 8.24 -27.67 -10.84
N ASP A 16 7.80 -26.87 -11.82
CA ASP A 16 8.31 -25.53 -12.08
C ASP A 16 7.76 -24.54 -11.05
N ASP A 17 6.47 -24.60 -10.76
CA ASP A 17 5.83 -23.83 -9.69
C ASP A 17 6.53 -24.06 -8.35
N LYS A 18 6.79 -25.33 -7.99
CA LYS A 18 7.51 -25.65 -6.75
C LYS A 18 8.88 -25.00 -6.72
N ARG A 19 9.66 -25.13 -7.80
CA ARG A 19 11.01 -24.55 -7.87
C ARG A 19 10.96 -23.03 -7.71
N GLY A 20 10.07 -22.37 -8.43
CA GLY A 20 9.91 -20.91 -8.38
C GLY A 20 9.49 -20.42 -7.00
N MET A 21 8.46 -21.04 -6.40
CA MET A 21 7.96 -20.67 -5.09
C MET A 21 9.00 -20.90 -3.99
N ILE A 22 9.69 -22.05 -3.98
CA ILE A 22 10.76 -22.32 -3.00
C ILE A 22 11.88 -21.29 -3.14
N SER A 23 12.34 -21.00 -4.37
CA SER A 23 13.38 -20.00 -4.60
C SER A 23 13.00 -18.64 -4.02
N ARG A 24 11.75 -18.21 -4.22
CA ARG A 24 11.24 -16.95 -3.67
C ARG A 24 11.14 -16.98 -2.14
N ILE A 25 10.67 -18.08 -1.56
CA ILE A 25 10.60 -18.25 -0.09
C ILE A 25 12.01 -18.17 0.52
N VAL A 26 12.98 -18.88 -0.06
CA VAL A 26 14.38 -18.87 0.39
C VAL A 26 14.98 -17.47 0.32
N GLU A 27 14.75 -16.74 -0.77
CA GLU A 27 15.21 -15.36 -0.93
C GLU A 27 14.65 -14.45 0.18
N ILE A 28 13.32 -14.48 0.39
CA ILE A 28 12.65 -13.66 1.38
C ILE A 28 13.09 -14.03 2.81
N ASN A 29 13.25 -15.32 3.11
CA ASN A 29 13.66 -15.81 4.42
C ASN A 29 15.03 -15.29 4.87
N ARG A 30 15.92 -14.87 3.96
CA ARG A 30 17.21 -14.24 4.32
C ARG A 30 17.05 -13.02 5.22
N ASN A 31 15.92 -12.32 5.10
CA ASN A 31 15.63 -11.09 5.82
C ASN A 31 14.52 -11.24 6.88
N ARG A 32 14.02 -12.46 7.13
CA ARG A 32 12.98 -12.71 8.15
C ARG A 32 13.59 -13.22 9.45
N ALA A 33 13.12 -12.70 10.57
CA ALA A 33 13.46 -13.24 11.90
C ALA A 33 12.93 -14.67 12.09
N THR A 34 11.71 -14.93 11.61
CA THR A 34 11.09 -16.26 11.59
C THR A 34 10.94 -16.72 10.15
N PRO A 35 11.70 -17.74 9.70
CA PRO A 35 11.60 -18.27 8.35
C PRO A 35 10.23 -18.88 8.05
N LEU A 36 9.73 -18.64 6.84
CA LEU A 36 8.56 -19.32 6.30
C LEU A 36 8.92 -20.77 5.89
N PRO A 37 8.08 -21.76 6.21
CA PRO A 37 8.35 -23.17 5.90
C PRO A 37 8.19 -23.48 4.40
N TYR A 38 8.92 -24.48 3.90
CA TYR A 38 8.85 -24.94 2.50
C TYR A 38 9.14 -26.45 2.36
N ASP A 39 8.99 -27.20 3.44
CA ASP A 39 9.25 -28.65 3.57
C ASP A 39 8.15 -29.54 2.97
N SER A 40 6.97 -28.99 2.70
CA SER A 40 5.84 -29.72 2.11
C SER A 40 5.13 -28.89 1.04
N GLY A 41 4.40 -29.54 0.14
CA GLY A 41 3.60 -28.83 -0.88
C GLY A 41 2.58 -27.86 -0.27
N ALA A 42 1.99 -28.20 0.88
CA ALA A 42 1.08 -27.31 1.60
C ALA A 42 1.82 -26.08 2.16
N ASN A 43 2.99 -26.30 2.77
CA ASN A 43 3.81 -25.22 3.33
C ASN A 43 4.37 -24.30 2.23
N ILE A 44 4.76 -24.84 1.08
CA ILE A 44 5.18 -24.03 -0.07
C ILE A 44 4.05 -23.08 -0.50
N LYS A 45 2.81 -23.59 -0.63
CA LYS A 45 1.67 -22.75 -1.00
C LYS A 45 1.39 -21.66 0.02
N SER A 46 1.21 -22.03 1.29
CA SER A 46 0.83 -21.07 2.34
C SER A 46 1.92 -20.01 2.57
N SER A 47 3.19 -20.40 2.50
CA SER A 47 4.31 -19.45 2.55
C SER A 47 4.34 -18.53 1.35
N TYR A 48 4.09 -19.04 0.14
CA TYR A 48 4.03 -18.21 -1.06
C TYR A 48 2.82 -17.27 -1.05
N GLU A 49 1.65 -17.71 -0.60
CA GLU A 49 0.47 -16.88 -0.35
C GLU A 49 0.76 -15.75 0.63
N THR A 50 1.55 -16.03 1.68
CA THR A 50 1.98 -15.01 2.65
C THR A 50 2.82 -13.93 1.96
N ILE A 51 3.81 -14.31 1.15
CA ILE A 51 4.66 -13.38 0.40
C ILE A 51 3.86 -12.53 -0.59
N LEU A 52 2.93 -13.16 -1.31
CA LEU A 52 2.06 -12.47 -2.27
C LEU A 52 1.10 -11.48 -1.56
N THR A 53 0.53 -11.88 -0.42
CA THR A 53 -0.33 -11.03 0.42
C THR A 53 0.44 -9.82 0.95
N GLU A 54 1.65 -10.02 1.47
CA GLU A 54 2.54 -8.94 1.92
C GLU A 54 2.82 -7.95 0.79
N SER A 55 3.14 -8.46 -0.41
CA SER A 55 3.43 -7.64 -1.59
C SER A 55 2.20 -6.85 -2.06
N ALA A 56 1.04 -7.51 -2.15
CA ALA A 56 -0.21 -6.87 -2.56
C ALA A 56 -0.67 -5.80 -1.56
N THR A 57 -0.46 -6.04 -0.26
CA THR A 57 -0.74 -5.06 0.79
C THR A 57 0.19 -3.85 0.67
N ALA A 58 1.49 -4.04 0.44
CA ALA A 58 2.43 -2.95 0.25
C ALA A 58 2.08 -2.09 -0.98
N GLU A 59 1.70 -2.72 -2.08
CA GLU A 59 1.24 -2.04 -3.29
C GLU A 59 -0.05 -1.24 -3.04
N HIS A 60 -1.01 -1.83 -2.31
CA HIS A 60 -2.24 -1.13 -1.93
C HIS A 60 -1.98 0.13 -1.10
N LEU A 61 -1.11 0.03 -0.10
CA LEU A 61 -0.73 1.19 0.72
C LEU A 61 -0.04 2.27 -0.12
N THR A 62 0.80 1.87 -1.07
CA THR A 62 1.45 2.80 -2.02
C THR A 62 0.42 3.50 -2.88
N ASN A 63 -0.58 2.78 -3.40
CA ASN A 63 -1.66 3.37 -4.20
C ASN A 63 -2.52 4.36 -3.39
N ILE A 64 -2.85 4.04 -2.14
CA ILE A 64 -3.55 4.99 -1.24
C ILE A 64 -2.70 6.23 -0.99
N ALA A 65 -1.40 6.06 -0.72
CA ALA A 65 -0.50 7.18 -0.50
C ALA A 65 -0.44 8.09 -1.73
N ASN A 66 -0.29 7.50 -2.92
CA ASN A 66 -0.24 8.21 -4.20
C ASN A 66 -1.55 8.96 -4.50
N ALA A 67 -2.71 8.38 -4.19
CA ALA A 67 -4.00 9.05 -4.34
C ALA A 67 -4.12 10.34 -3.52
N SER A 68 -3.36 10.45 -2.42
CA SER A 68 -3.35 11.62 -1.54
C SER A 68 -2.30 12.68 -1.91
N THR A 69 -1.53 12.46 -2.98
CA THR A 69 -0.50 13.40 -3.46
C THR A 69 -1.06 14.46 -4.39
N ALA A 70 -0.25 15.48 -4.72
CA ALA A 70 -0.60 16.47 -5.75
C ALA A 70 -0.95 15.80 -7.10
N THR A 71 -0.24 14.73 -7.48
CA THR A 71 -0.55 13.94 -8.67
C THR A 71 -1.91 13.25 -8.56
N GLY A 72 -2.25 12.73 -7.37
CA GLY A 72 -3.58 12.16 -7.10
C GLY A 72 -4.70 13.21 -7.21
N LEU A 73 -4.46 14.43 -6.74
CA LEU A 73 -5.40 15.55 -6.93
C LEU A 73 -5.53 15.93 -8.42
N GLN A 74 -4.43 15.95 -9.18
CA GLN A 74 -4.47 16.18 -10.62
C GLN A 74 -5.28 15.11 -11.37
N PHE A 75 -5.16 13.83 -11.00
CA PHE A 75 -6.01 12.76 -11.55
C PHE A 75 -7.49 12.94 -11.21
N ASN A 76 -7.82 13.63 -10.10
CA ASN A 76 -9.18 14.02 -9.76
C ASN A 76 -9.62 15.33 -10.41
N GLY A 77 -8.87 15.84 -11.39
CA GLY A 77 -9.24 17.01 -12.19
C GLY A 77 -8.80 18.36 -11.61
N PHE A 78 -8.02 18.38 -10.53
CA PHE A 78 -7.46 19.63 -10.00
C PHE A 78 -6.32 20.11 -10.89
N THR A 79 -6.42 21.34 -11.39
CA THR A 79 -5.34 21.98 -12.13
C THR A 79 -4.27 22.51 -11.16
N ASP A 80 -3.08 22.82 -11.68
CA ASP A 80 -2.04 23.49 -10.88
C ASP A 80 -2.51 24.84 -10.32
N ASN A 81 -3.41 25.52 -11.02
CA ASN A 81 -4.00 26.76 -10.53
C ASN A 81 -4.93 26.51 -9.33
N ASP A 82 -5.74 25.45 -9.35
CA ASP A 82 -6.59 25.07 -8.22
C ASP A 82 -5.74 24.73 -7.00
N LEU A 83 -4.66 23.96 -7.19
CA LEU A 83 -3.71 23.64 -6.14
C LEU A 83 -3.02 24.89 -5.59
N ALA A 84 -2.67 25.86 -6.45
CA ALA A 84 -2.10 27.12 -6.02
C ALA A 84 -3.09 27.97 -5.21
N GLN A 85 -4.37 28.00 -5.61
CA GLN A 85 -5.42 28.71 -4.86
C GLN A 85 -5.64 28.08 -3.48
N ILE A 86 -5.72 26.75 -3.39
CA ILE A 86 -5.86 26.02 -2.13
C ILE A 86 -4.68 26.33 -1.19
N ARG A 87 -3.44 26.32 -1.71
CA ARG A 87 -2.23 26.64 -0.93
C ARG A 87 -2.23 28.06 -0.39
N ARG A 88 -2.67 29.05 -1.18
CA ARG A 88 -2.82 30.45 -0.72
C ARG A 88 -3.87 30.55 0.38
N ALA A 89 -5.05 29.97 0.17
CA ALA A 89 -6.12 29.96 1.17
C ALA A 89 -5.67 29.31 2.49
N LEU A 90 -4.91 28.22 2.43
CA LEU A 90 -4.31 27.58 3.61
C LEU A 90 -3.33 28.52 4.32
N ALA A 91 -2.43 29.16 3.57
CA ALA A 91 -1.45 30.10 4.12
C ALA A 91 -2.13 31.29 4.82
N ASP A 92 -3.18 31.87 4.21
CA ASP A 92 -3.93 32.98 4.78
C ASP A 92 -4.56 32.60 6.13
N LYS A 93 -5.13 31.37 6.24
CA LYS A 93 -5.71 30.89 7.50
C LYS A 93 -4.67 30.67 8.58
N VAL A 94 -3.50 30.14 8.23
CA VAL A 94 -2.38 29.95 9.16
C VAL A 94 -1.85 31.31 9.64
N GLN A 95 -1.67 32.27 8.74
CA GLN A 95 -1.26 33.64 9.09
C GLN A 95 -2.29 34.35 9.96
N ALA A 96 -3.58 34.05 9.79
CA ALA A 96 -4.66 34.50 10.67
C ALA A 96 -4.72 33.75 12.02
N GLY A 97 -3.71 32.92 12.35
CA GLY A 97 -3.58 32.25 13.65
C GLY A 97 -4.40 30.97 13.81
N LYS A 98 -4.99 30.43 12.73
CA LYS A 98 -5.67 29.13 12.80
C LYS A 98 -4.64 27.99 12.84
N SER A 99 -4.84 27.02 13.72
CA SER A 99 -4.04 25.80 13.74
C SER A 99 -4.33 24.94 12.50
N ILE A 100 -3.34 24.18 12.04
CA ILE A 100 -3.53 23.21 10.94
C ILE A 100 -4.65 22.22 11.28
N ALA A 101 -4.73 21.74 12.53
CA ALA A 101 -5.78 20.84 12.96
C ALA A 101 -7.18 21.42 12.75
N THR A 102 -7.41 22.68 13.13
CA THR A 102 -8.69 23.37 12.92
C THR A 102 -9.03 23.52 11.44
N ILE A 103 -8.04 23.79 10.58
CA ILE A 103 -8.26 23.93 9.13
C ILE A 103 -8.62 22.58 8.52
N VAL A 104 -7.91 21.51 8.90
CA VAL A 104 -8.19 20.15 8.44
C VAL A 104 -9.59 19.70 8.84
N GLU A 105 -10.02 19.94 10.08
CA GLU A 105 -11.37 19.60 10.52
C GLU A 105 -12.46 20.37 9.75
N ALA A 106 -12.21 21.64 9.41
CA ALA A 106 -13.13 22.41 8.57
C ALA A 106 -13.27 21.85 7.15
N VAL A 107 -12.19 21.31 6.57
CA VAL A 107 -12.21 20.66 5.25
C VAL A 107 -12.94 19.31 5.29
N LYS A 108 -12.77 18.55 6.37
CA LYS A 108 -13.44 17.24 6.54
C LYS A 108 -14.95 17.34 6.79
N ALA A 109 -15.44 18.50 7.21
CA ALA A 109 -16.85 18.73 7.54
C ALA A 109 -17.73 19.09 6.33
N ILE A 110 -17.15 19.11 5.12
CA ILE A 110 -17.82 19.37 3.83
C ILE A 110 -18.38 18.04 3.29
#